data_AF-E1ARJ0-F1
#
_entry.id   AF-E1ARJ0-F1
#
_cell.length_a   1.000
_cell.length_b   1.000
_cell.length_c   1.000
_cell.angle_alpha   90.00
_cell.angle_beta   90.00
_cell.angle_gamma   90.00
#
_symmetry.space_group_name_H-M   'P 1'
#
loop_
_entity.id
_entity.type
_entity.pdbx_description
1 polymer ?
#
loop_
_entity_poly.entity_id
_entity_poly.type
_entity_poly.pdbx_seq_one_letter_code
_entity_poly.pdbx_strand_id
1 'polypeptide(L)'
;KVGGICAAVIAVVALSGCGSTGPGRAARLGLVDPASDRAVHMGNMWIGAWVAALVIGVFVWGLIGFAAFKFRRKDGDPAIPRQSRYHLPLEVLYTIVPFLVIGVLFFYTVRTENKVLDKDPDPQ
;
A
#
# COMPACT_ATOMS: atom_id res chain seq x y z
N LYS A 1 -10.50 12.68 27.02
CA LYS A 1 -9.36 13.16 26.20
C LYS A 1 -9.14 12.35 24.91
N VAL A 2 -9.36 11.03 24.90
CA VAL A 2 -9.22 10.17 23.70
C VAL A 2 -10.21 10.50 22.56
N GLY A 3 -11.47 10.83 22.88
CA GLY A 3 -12.50 11.13 21.87
C GLY A 3 -12.25 12.37 21.00
N GLY A 4 -11.57 13.40 21.55
CA GLY A 4 -11.23 14.60 20.80
C GLY A 4 -10.11 14.39 19.78
N ILE A 5 -9.19 13.48 20.07
CA ILE A 5 -8.08 13.12 19.16
C ILE A 5 -8.63 12.31 17.97
N CYS A 6 -9.55 11.37 18.21
CA CYS A 6 -10.19 10.62 17.11
C CYS A 6 -11.00 11.54 16.18
N ALA A 7 -11.76 12.49 16.73
CA ALA A 7 -12.54 13.43 15.92
C ALA A 7 -11.65 14.37 15.09
N ALA A 8 -10.54 14.85 15.66
CA ALA A 8 -9.58 15.70 14.95
C ALA A 8 -8.86 14.95 13.82
N VAL A 9 -8.45 13.70 14.05
CA VAL A 9 -7.82 12.86 13.03
C VAL A 9 -8.79 12.59 11.87
N ILE A 10 -10.04 12.26 12.17
CA ILE A 10 -11.07 12.03 11.15
C ILE A 10 -11.35 13.31 10.36
N ALA A 11 -11.43 14.47 11.02
CA ALA A 11 -11.66 15.75 10.36
C ALA A 11 -10.50 16.17 9.44
N VAL A 12 -9.25 15.98 9.86
CA VAL A 12 -8.06 16.27 9.04
C VAL A 12 -8.02 15.37 7.79
N VAL A 13 -8.34 14.09 7.94
CA VAL A 13 -8.42 13.15 6.81
C VAL A 13 -9.57 13.54 5.86
N ALA A 14 -10.73 13.93 6.38
CA ALA A 14 -11.87 14.35 5.57
C ALA A 14 -11.61 15.67 4.82
N LEU A 15 -10.98 16.67 5.45
CA LEU A 15 -10.73 17.97 4.82
C LEU A 15 -9.60 17.94 3.77
N SER A 16 -8.63 17.02 3.88
CA SER A 16 -7.52 16.94 2.93
C SER A 16 -7.92 16.46 1.52
N GLY A 17 -9.15 15.95 1.33
CA GLY A 17 -9.66 15.47 0.03
C GLY A 17 -10.20 16.54 -0.92
N CYS A 18 -10.41 17.78 -0.47
CA CYS A 18 -11.13 18.81 -1.23
C CYS A 18 -10.36 19.42 -2.43
N GLY A 19 -9.08 19.06 -2.62
CA GLY A 19 -8.25 19.54 -3.73
C GLY A 19 -8.31 18.69 -5.02
N SER A 20 -9.14 17.64 -5.05
CA SER A 20 -9.25 16.72 -6.19
C SER A 20 -10.25 17.22 -7.25
N THR A 21 -10.01 18.41 -7.81
CA THR A 21 -10.88 19.09 -8.78
C THR A 21 -10.79 18.54 -10.21
N GLY A 22 -11.04 17.23 -10.38
CA GLY A 22 -11.23 16.61 -11.70
C GLY A 22 -11.88 15.23 -11.61
N PRO A 23 -12.84 14.88 -12.47
CA PRO A 23 -13.48 13.56 -12.48
C PRO A 23 -12.41 12.47 -12.69
N GLY A 24 -12.26 11.58 -11.70
CA GLY A 24 -11.29 10.47 -11.73
C GLY A 24 -9.94 10.74 -11.03
N ARG A 25 -9.61 11.98 -10.63
CA ARG A 25 -8.32 12.29 -9.98
C ARG A 25 -8.15 11.66 -8.60
N ALA A 26 -9.25 11.58 -7.84
CA ALA A 26 -9.28 10.84 -6.58
C ALA A 26 -9.08 9.32 -6.79
N ALA A 27 -9.69 8.76 -7.84
CA ALA A 27 -9.54 7.34 -8.20
C ALA A 27 -8.12 6.99 -8.67
N ARG A 28 -7.38 7.98 -9.19
CA ARG A 28 -5.97 7.85 -9.61
C ARG A 28 -4.98 8.26 -8.52
N LEU A 29 -5.46 8.43 -7.27
CA LEU A 29 -4.66 8.72 -6.09
C LEU A 29 -3.74 9.93 -6.29
N GLY A 30 -4.30 11.00 -6.87
CA GLY A 30 -3.61 12.29 -7.05
C GLY A 30 -2.91 12.46 -8.40
N LEU A 31 -2.79 11.41 -9.22
CA LEU A 31 -2.17 11.49 -10.54
C LEU A 31 -3.05 12.26 -11.54
N VAL A 32 -2.43 13.16 -12.30
CA VAL A 32 -3.09 14.02 -13.31
C VAL A 32 -3.45 13.23 -14.57
N ASP A 33 -4.43 13.71 -15.33
CA ASP A 33 -4.83 13.17 -16.63
C ASP A 33 -3.66 13.00 -17.61
N PRO A 34 -3.60 11.85 -18.32
CA PRO A 34 -2.49 11.56 -19.21
C PRO A 34 -2.47 12.57 -20.36
N ALA A 35 -1.35 13.25 -20.53
CA ALA A 35 -1.13 14.21 -21.62
C ALA A 35 -0.54 13.58 -22.89
N SER A 36 -0.19 12.29 -22.85
CA SER A 36 0.39 11.53 -23.97
C SER A 36 0.10 10.04 -23.84
N ASP A 37 0.28 9.30 -24.93
CA ASP A 37 0.08 7.84 -24.95
C ASP A 37 1.01 7.11 -23.97
N ARG A 38 2.23 7.65 -23.77
CA ARG A 38 3.19 7.13 -22.78
C ARG A 38 2.69 7.31 -21.35
N ALA A 39 2.02 8.44 -21.06
CA ALA A 39 1.49 8.74 -19.74
C ALA A 39 0.38 7.77 -19.32
N VAL A 40 -0.32 7.14 -20.28
CA VAL A 40 -1.31 6.09 -20.00
C VAL A 40 -0.65 4.85 -19.40
N HIS A 41 0.50 4.42 -19.95
CA HIS A 41 1.25 3.28 -19.43
C HIS A 41 1.78 3.54 -18.01
N MET A 42 2.33 4.72 -17.77
CA MET A 42 2.77 5.15 -16.43
C MET A 42 1.59 5.20 -15.45
N GLY A 43 0.44 5.72 -15.89
CA GLY A 43 -0.77 5.78 -15.07
C GLY A 43 -1.31 4.41 -14.65
N ASN A 44 -1.29 3.43 -15.55
CA ASN A 44 -1.69 2.06 -15.23
C ASN A 44 -0.73 1.38 -14.23
N MET A 45 0.58 1.59 -14.40
CA MET A 45 1.58 1.11 -13.44
C MET A 45 1.40 1.74 -12.05
N TRP A 46 1.15 3.06 -12.00
CA TRP A 46 0.89 3.79 -10.77
C TRP A 46 -0.31 3.22 -9.99
N ILE A 47 -1.45 3.07 -10.66
CA ILE A 47 -2.65 2.52 -10.01
C ILE A 47 -2.40 1.09 -9.55
N GLY A 48 -1.76 0.26 -10.37
CA GLY A 48 -1.40 -1.11 -10.02
C GLY A 48 -0.50 -1.19 -8.77
N ALA A 49 0.51 -0.32 -8.68
CA ALA A 49 1.42 -0.25 -7.53
C ALA A 49 0.69 0.15 -6.25
N TRP A 50 -0.21 1.14 -6.32
CA TRP A 50 -1.03 1.54 -5.19
C TRP A 50 -2.01 0.46 -4.73
N VAL A 51 -2.66 -0.24 -5.66
CA VAL A 51 -3.53 -1.36 -5.32
C VAL A 51 -2.73 -2.44 -4.58
N ALA A 52 -1.55 -2.79 -5.08
CA ALA A 52 -0.67 -3.75 -4.40
C ALA A 52 -0.26 -3.27 -2.98
N ALA A 53 0.11 -1.99 -2.85
CA ALA A 53 0.47 -1.40 -1.57
C ALA A 53 -0.71 -1.40 -0.58
N LEU A 54 -1.92 -1.09 -1.04
CA LEU A 54 -3.13 -1.09 -0.20
C LEU A 54 -3.52 -2.50 0.24
N VAL A 55 -3.39 -3.51 -0.62
CA VAL A 55 -3.63 -4.91 -0.24
C VAL A 55 -2.71 -5.31 0.91
N ILE A 56 -1.42 -5.00 0.81
CA ILE A 56 -0.43 -5.29 1.87
C ILE A 56 -0.72 -4.45 3.12
N GLY A 57 -1.02 -3.16 2.95
CA GLY A 57 -1.32 -2.25 4.05
C GLY A 57 -2.53 -2.70 4.86
N VAL A 58 -3.64 -3.02 4.21
CA VAL A 58 -4.85 -3.54 4.85
C VAL A 58 -4.58 -4.88 5.54
N PHE A 59 -3.80 -5.76 4.91
CA PHE A 59 -3.40 -7.03 5.52
C PHE A 59 -2.62 -6.82 6.82
N VAL A 60 -1.60 -5.96 6.82
CA VAL A 60 -0.77 -5.69 7.99
C VAL A 60 -1.56 -4.95 9.07
N TRP A 61 -2.38 -3.95 8.71
CA TRP A 61 -3.26 -3.28 9.66
C TRP A 61 -4.29 -4.23 10.28
N GLY A 62 -4.82 -5.17 9.49
CA GLY A 62 -5.69 -6.24 9.98
C GLY A 62 -4.99 -7.13 11.01
N LEU A 63 -3.73 -7.52 10.75
CA LEU A 63 -2.92 -8.29 11.71
C LEU A 63 -2.61 -7.52 12.99
N ILE A 64 -2.27 -6.23 12.88
CA ILE A 64 -2.03 -5.35 14.03
C ILE A 64 -3.30 -5.22 14.87
N GLY A 65 -4.43 -4.92 14.22
CA GLY A 65 -5.73 -4.83 14.89
C GLY A 65 -6.09 -6.14 15.58
N PHE A 66 -5.97 -7.26 14.87
CA PHE A 66 -6.20 -8.59 15.42
C PHE A 66 -5.33 -8.85 16.65
N ALA A 67 -4.03 -8.59 16.59
CA ALA A 67 -3.12 -8.79 17.72
C ALA A 67 -3.49 -7.91 18.92
N ALA A 68 -3.81 -6.63 18.67
CA ALA A 68 -4.20 -5.68 19.70
C ALA A 68 -5.49 -6.09 20.43
N PHE A 69 -6.47 -6.65 19.72
CA PHE A 69 -7.73 -7.11 20.33
C PHE A 69 -7.61 -8.50 20.96
N LYS A 70 -6.95 -9.45 20.29
CA LYS A 70 -6.90 -10.86 20.69
C LYS A 70 -5.98 -11.12 21.88
N PHE A 71 -4.86 -10.42 21.97
CA PHE A 71 -3.84 -10.60 23.03
C PHE A 71 -3.88 -9.49 24.08
N ARG A 72 -4.98 -8.71 24.12
CA ARG A 72 -5.20 -7.75 25.20
C ARG A 72 -5.34 -8.48 26.54
N ARG A 73 -4.58 -8.03 27.54
CA ARG A 73 -4.56 -8.62 28.89
C ARG A 73 -5.96 -8.66 29.51
N LYS A 74 -6.28 -9.79 30.15
CA LYS A 74 -7.53 -10.04 30.88
C LYS A 74 -7.24 -10.42 32.33
N ASP A 75 -8.28 -10.31 33.16
CA ASP A 75 -8.22 -10.75 34.54
C ASP A 75 -8.03 -12.28 34.59
N GLY A 76 -7.01 -12.72 35.33
CA GLY A 76 -6.60 -14.13 35.40
C GLY A 76 -5.45 -14.53 34.47
N ASP A 77 -4.93 -13.61 33.63
CA ASP A 77 -3.75 -13.90 32.82
C ASP A 77 -2.47 -14.03 33.67
N PRO A 78 -1.54 -14.94 33.31
CA PRO A 78 -0.25 -15.07 33.98
C PRO A 78 0.54 -13.77 34.00
N ALA A 79 1.34 -13.57 35.05
CA ALA A 79 2.21 -12.39 35.18
C ALA A 79 3.26 -12.27 34.06
N ILE A 80 3.70 -13.40 33.50
CA ILE A 80 4.73 -13.46 32.45
C ILE A 80 4.15 -14.14 31.20
N PRO A 81 4.22 -13.49 30.02
CA PRO A 81 3.74 -14.08 28.76
C PRO A 81 4.66 -15.21 28.26
N ARG A 82 4.15 -16.04 27.34
CA ARG A 82 4.95 -17.13 26.72
C ARG A 82 6.13 -16.55 25.95
N GLN A 83 7.34 -16.99 26.28
CA GLN A 83 8.59 -16.58 25.61
C GLN A 83 8.92 -17.53 24.46
N SER A 84 8.46 -17.23 23.25
CA SER A 84 8.95 -17.90 22.03
C SER A 84 10.12 -17.11 21.46
N ARG A 85 11.32 -17.69 21.43
CA ARG A 85 12.54 -16.98 21.00
C ARG A 85 12.83 -17.10 19.50
N TYR A 86 12.47 -18.22 18.86
CA TYR A 86 12.78 -18.45 17.45
C TYR A 86 11.61 -19.13 16.74
N HIS A 87 11.24 -18.59 15.58
CA HIS A 87 10.16 -19.14 14.76
C HIS A 87 10.62 -19.20 13.30
N LEU A 88 11.65 -20.02 13.04
CA LEU A 88 12.34 -20.13 11.76
C LEU A 88 11.43 -20.15 10.53
N PRO A 89 10.31 -20.91 10.48
CA PRO A 89 9.43 -20.89 9.31
C PRO A 89 8.77 -19.52 9.06
N LEU A 90 8.41 -18.80 10.12
CA LEU A 90 7.83 -17.45 10.01
C LEU A 90 8.89 -16.45 9.56
N GLU A 91 10.13 -16.61 10.05
CA GLU A 91 11.27 -15.78 9.67
C GLU A 91 11.60 -15.88 8.19
N VAL A 92 11.56 -17.10 7.64
CA VAL A 92 11.72 -17.32 6.20
C VAL A 92 10.54 -16.75 5.41
N LEU A 93 9.31 -16.86 5.91
CA LEU A 93 8.12 -16.33 5.24
C LEU A 93 8.18 -14.80 5.05
N TYR A 94 8.43 -14.05 6.14
CA TYR A 94 8.42 -12.58 6.07
C TYR A 94 9.65 -11.99 5.37
N THR A 95 10.66 -12.81 5.05
CA THR A 95 11.84 -12.36 4.27
C THR A 95 11.68 -12.65 2.78
N ILE A 96 11.21 -13.85 2.42
CA ILE A 96 11.00 -14.23 1.01
C ILE A 96 9.80 -13.51 0.39
N VAL A 97 8.69 -13.37 1.12
CA VAL A 97 7.47 -12.77 0.55
C VAL A 97 7.71 -11.32 0.10
N PRO A 98 8.30 -10.41 0.91
CA PRO A 98 8.58 -9.05 0.46
C PRO A 98 9.55 -9.01 -0.73
N PHE A 99 10.54 -9.91 -0.78
CA PHE A 99 11.45 -10.01 -1.91
C PHE A 99 10.71 -10.34 -3.22
N LEU A 100 9.80 -11.32 -3.18
CA LEU A 100 8.98 -11.68 -4.34
C LEU A 100 8.05 -10.54 -4.78
N VAL A 101 7.44 -9.82 -3.82
CA VAL A 101 6.60 -8.65 -4.12
C VAL A 101 7.40 -7.60 -4.89
N ILE A 102 8.62 -7.29 -4.45
CA ILE A 102 9.51 -6.36 -5.15
C ILE A 102 9.86 -6.89 -6.54
N GLY A 103 10.18 -8.18 -6.66
CA GLY A 103 10.50 -8.81 -7.94
C GLY A 103 9.37 -8.69 -8.96
N VAL A 104 8.12 -8.93 -8.55
CA VAL A 104 6.94 -8.77 -9.41
C VAL A 104 6.73 -7.31 -9.79
N LEU A 105 6.82 -6.39 -8.83
CA LEU A 105 6.68 -4.96 -9.11
C LEU A 105 7.73 -4.49 -10.12
N PHE A 106 8.99 -4.90 -9.93
CA PHE A 106 10.10 -4.60 -10.81
C PHE A 106 9.88 -5.13 -12.23
N PHE A 107 9.38 -6.36 -12.37
CA PHE A 107 9.04 -6.92 -13.68
C PHE A 107 8.02 -6.04 -14.44
N TYR A 108 6.97 -5.58 -13.76
CA TYR A 108 6.00 -4.66 -14.35
C TYR A 108 6.57 -3.27 -14.64
N THR A 109 7.51 -2.80 -13.81
CA THR A 109 8.26 -1.55 -14.07
C THR A 109 9.02 -1.64 -15.38
N VAL A 110 9.87 -2.67 -15.56
CA VAL A 110 10.66 -2.86 -16.80
C VAL A 110 9.75 -3.00 -18.02
N ARG A 111 8.64 -3.75 -17.90
CA ARG A 111 7.67 -3.87 -19.00
C ARG A 111 7.04 -2.52 -19.36
N THR A 112 6.77 -1.67 -18.38
CA THR A 112 6.19 -0.34 -18.60
C THR A 112 7.22 0.61 -19.21
N GLU A 113 8.45 0.57 -18.71
CA GLU A 113 9.57 1.34 -19.22
C GLU A 113 9.84 1.05 -20.70
N ASN A 114 9.91 -0.22 -21.09
CA ASN A 114 10.10 -0.61 -22.49
C ASN A 114 9.02 -0.04 -23.42
N LYS A 115 7.76 0.02 -22.97
CA LYS A 115 6.67 0.63 -23.76
C LYS A 115 6.75 2.15 -23.86
N VAL A 116 7.33 2.80 -22.86
CA VAL A 116 7.51 4.26 -22.83
C VAL A 116 8.71 4.69 -23.67
N LEU A 117 9.76 3.86 -23.69
CA LEU A 117 10.99 4.08 -24.43
C LEU A 117 10.94 3.61 -25.88
N ASP A 118 9.91 2.85 -26.26
CA ASP A 118 9.72 2.40 -27.64
C ASP A 118 9.73 3.60 -28.59
N LYS A 119 10.62 3.56 -29.58
CA LYS A 119 10.79 4.66 -30.54
C LYS A 119 10.01 4.32 -31.79
N ASP A 120 9.19 5.27 -32.24
CA ASP A 120 8.53 5.17 -33.53
C ASP A 120 9.60 4.99 -34.64
N PRO A 121 9.55 3.91 -35.43
CA PRO A 121 10.46 3.72 -36.55
C PRO A 121 10.29 4.75 -37.67
N ASP A 122 9.17 5.50 -37.70
CA ASP A 122 8.93 6.56 -38.69
C ASP A 122 8.56 7.89 -38.01
N PRO A 123 9.56 8.63 -37.48
CA PRO A 123 9.31 9.91 -36.81
C PRO A 123 8.85 10.96 -37.84
N GLN A 124 7.64 11.49 -37.64
CA GLN A 124 7.11 12.65 -38.36
C GLN A 124 7.75 13.98 -37.94
#